data_AF-A0A140GRF5-F1
#
_entry.id   AF-A0A140GRF5-F1
#
_cell.length_a   1.000
_cell.length_b   1.000
_cell.length_c   1.000
_cell.angle_alpha   90.00
_cell.angle_beta   90.00
_cell.angle_gamma   90.00
#
_symmetry.space_group_name_H-M   'P 1'
#
loop_
_entity.id
_entity.type
_entity.pdbx_description
1 polymer ?
#
loop_
_entity_poly.entity_id
_entity_poly.type
_entity_poly.pdbx_seq_one_letter_code
_entity_poly.pdbx_strand_id
1 'polypeptide(L)'
;MKNVTNMGELFANYRLAVKKEEKRDELFDERFFYHQDLIIKYMGYVEAHQNHMEILMNEKCSEKSVLLKDKMFDEEIRCHQNLITKYKGYIESNKKNMEELMDEEYSKKSVSWIEELVEPLSNELLKKLNESSDFNYRYDVNIPVGLPVQASIYFIPEHMKDIADSGVGVKKLFLIPNLSQNKIDYLTGKITPNPYRKGTKSYYIHESFDTAPLPDSIDDIFNILQSA
;
A
#
# COMPACT_ATOMS: atom_id res chain seq x y z
N MET A 1 -13.09 21.25 -5.75
CA MET A 1 -13.32 20.22 -4.72
C MET A 1 -14.72 19.66 -4.92
N LYS A 2 -14.90 18.34 -4.80
CA LYS A 2 -16.25 17.74 -4.84
C LYS A 2 -16.94 18.13 -3.52
N ASN A 3 -18.13 18.74 -3.57
CA ASN A 3 -18.92 18.97 -2.36
C ASN A 3 -19.27 17.61 -1.77
N VAL A 4 -18.82 17.32 -0.55
CA VAL A 4 -19.13 16.06 0.13
C VAL A 4 -20.32 16.30 1.04
N THR A 5 -21.38 15.51 0.87
CA THR A 5 -22.60 15.70 1.66
C THR A 5 -22.78 14.68 2.78
N ASN A 6 -22.13 13.51 2.69
CA ASN A 6 -22.17 12.45 3.68
C ASN A 6 -20.92 11.55 3.61
N MET A 7 -20.67 10.79 4.68
CA MET A 7 -19.55 9.84 4.76
C MET A 7 -19.72 8.65 3.82
N GLY A 8 -20.96 8.23 3.54
CA GLY A 8 -21.27 7.13 2.63
C GLY A 8 -20.69 7.32 1.23
N GLU A 9 -20.78 8.53 0.69
CA GLU A 9 -20.17 8.93 -0.59
C GLU A 9 -18.64 8.85 -0.55
N LEU A 10 -18.01 9.35 0.52
CA LEU A 10 -16.56 9.26 0.72
C LEU A 10 -16.09 7.80 0.77
N PHE A 11 -16.79 6.96 1.54
CA PHE A 11 -16.48 5.53 1.62
C PHE A 11 -16.71 4.79 0.31
N ALA A 12 -17.70 5.18 -0.48
CA ALA A 12 -17.92 4.59 -1.80
C ALA A 12 -16.76 4.92 -2.74
N ASN A 13 -16.29 6.17 -2.74
CA ASN A 13 -15.15 6.60 -3.53
C ASN A 13 -13.85 5.91 -3.10
N TYR A 14 -13.56 5.89 -1.80
CA TYR A 14 -12.40 5.19 -1.25
C TYR A 14 -12.42 3.69 -1.62
N ARG A 15 -13.56 3.01 -1.49
CA ARG A 15 -13.70 1.61 -1.91
C ARG A 15 -13.45 1.40 -3.40
N LEU A 16 -13.92 2.31 -4.25
CA LEU A 16 -13.64 2.24 -5.68
C LEU A 16 -12.15 2.45 -5.98
N ALA A 17 -11.47 3.31 -5.23
CA ALA A 17 -10.02 3.51 -5.36
C ALA A 17 -9.25 2.26 -4.92
N VAL A 18 -9.56 1.71 -3.73
CA VAL A 18 -8.95 0.46 -3.22
C VAL A 18 -9.18 -0.70 -4.18
N LYS A 19 -10.40 -0.91 -4.70
CA LYS A 19 -10.68 -1.98 -5.67
C LYS A 19 -9.93 -1.82 -6.99
N LYS A 20 -9.64 -0.58 -7.41
CA LYS A 20 -8.83 -0.32 -8.61
C LYS A 20 -7.37 -0.65 -8.36
N GLU A 21 -6.88 -0.38 -7.16
CA GLU A 21 -5.56 -0.77 -6.68
C GLU A 21 -5.44 -2.30 -6.59
N GLU A 22 -6.37 -3.00 -5.94
CA GLU A 22 -6.38 -4.47 -5.89
C GLU A 22 -6.31 -5.11 -7.29
N LYS A 23 -7.14 -4.64 -8.23
CA LYS A 23 -7.10 -5.14 -9.62
C LYS A 23 -5.80 -4.82 -10.35
N ARG A 24 -5.16 -3.70 -10.03
CA ARG A 24 -3.87 -3.32 -10.60
C ARG A 24 -2.79 -4.26 -10.08
N ASP A 25 -2.80 -4.54 -8.79
CA ASP A 25 -1.85 -5.43 -8.12
C ASP A 25 -2.01 -6.87 -8.64
N GLU A 26 -3.24 -7.36 -8.82
CA GLU A 26 -3.51 -8.65 -9.48
C GLU A 26 -2.91 -8.73 -10.89
N LEU A 27 -3.11 -7.69 -11.72
CA LEU A 27 -2.56 -7.62 -13.07
C LEU A 27 -1.03 -7.52 -13.07
N PHE A 28 -0.45 -6.85 -12.07
CA PHE A 28 0.99 -6.79 -11.88
C PHE A 28 1.54 -8.19 -11.57
N ASP A 29 0.94 -8.88 -10.59
CA ASP A 29 1.32 -10.24 -10.21
C ASP A 29 1.25 -11.20 -11.41
N GLU A 30 0.15 -11.19 -12.17
CA GLU A 30 -0.02 -12.01 -13.37
C GLU A 30 1.13 -11.79 -14.38
N ARG A 31 1.49 -10.53 -14.66
CA ARG A 31 2.56 -10.19 -15.60
C ARG A 31 3.94 -10.55 -15.06
N PHE A 32 4.17 -10.33 -13.78
CA PHE A 32 5.42 -10.65 -13.10
C PHE A 32 5.66 -12.16 -13.14
N PHE A 33 4.66 -12.97 -12.76
CA PHE A 33 4.73 -14.43 -12.80
C PHE A 33 4.90 -14.97 -14.21
N TYR A 34 4.24 -14.36 -15.21
CA TYR A 34 4.45 -14.73 -16.61
C TYR A 34 5.92 -14.61 -17.04
N HIS A 35 6.58 -13.50 -16.71
CA HIS A 35 8.00 -13.31 -17.04
C HIS A 35 8.91 -14.24 -16.23
N GLN A 36 8.58 -14.48 -14.96
CA GLN A 36 9.30 -15.43 -14.11
C GLN A 36 9.26 -16.86 -14.67
N ASP A 37 8.08 -17.33 -15.08
CA ASP A 37 7.89 -18.65 -15.69
C ASP A 37 8.67 -18.80 -16.99
N LEU A 38 8.70 -17.76 -17.82
CA LEU A 38 9.52 -17.75 -19.04
C LEU A 38 11.01 -17.87 -18.73
N ILE A 39 11.50 -17.16 -17.71
CA ILE A 39 12.90 -17.28 -17.27
C ILE A 39 13.21 -18.71 -16.85
N ILE A 40 12.38 -19.31 -15.99
CA ILE A 40 12.54 -20.70 -15.52
C ILE A 40 12.58 -21.66 -16.70
N LYS A 41 11.63 -21.52 -17.64
CA LYS A 41 11.56 -22.33 -18.86
C LYS A 41 12.82 -22.22 -19.72
N TYR A 42 13.29 -21.00 -19.97
CA TYR A 42 14.49 -20.78 -20.79
C TYR A 42 15.76 -21.23 -20.09
N MET A 43 15.84 -21.12 -18.76
CA MET A 43 16.94 -21.70 -17.99
C MET A 43 17.00 -23.22 -18.17
N GLY A 44 15.85 -23.89 -18.13
CA GLY A 44 15.77 -25.33 -18.41
C GLY A 44 16.26 -25.69 -19.82
N TYR A 45 15.97 -24.88 -20.84
CA TYR A 45 16.51 -25.10 -22.20
C TYR A 45 18.02 -24.87 -22.28
N VAL A 46 18.55 -23.87 -21.58
CA VAL A 46 19.99 -23.63 -21.52
C VAL A 46 20.70 -24.82 -20.88
N GLU A 47 20.20 -25.31 -19.75
CA GLU A 47 20.76 -26.47 -19.04
C GLU A 47 20.72 -27.73 -19.91
N ALA A 48 19.59 -28.02 -20.55
CA ALA A 48 19.45 -29.17 -21.43
C ALA A 48 20.45 -29.15 -22.60
N HIS A 49 20.64 -27.98 -23.23
CA HIS A 49 21.62 -27.84 -24.31
C HIS A 49 23.07 -27.87 -23.82
N GLN A 50 23.36 -27.38 -22.61
CA GLN A 50 24.68 -27.51 -22.00
C GLN A 50 25.04 -28.97 -21.75
N ASN A 51 24.11 -29.75 -21.18
CA ASN A 51 24.30 -31.17 -20.94
C ASN A 51 24.50 -31.95 -22.25
N HIS A 52 23.71 -31.63 -23.29
CA HIS A 52 23.87 -32.28 -24.60
C HIS A 52 25.24 -31.99 -25.23
N MET A 53 25.71 -30.73 -25.15
CA MET A 53 27.06 -30.40 -25.62
C MET A 53 28.15 -31.15 -24.86
N GLU A 54 28.02 -31.32 -23.54
CA GLU A 54 28.99 -32.08 -22.76
C GLU A 54 29.07 -33.54 -23.20
N ILE A 55 27.91 -34.17 -23.47
CA ILE A 55 27.85 -35.53 -24.04
C ILE A 55 28.58 -35.58 -25.39
N LEU A 56 28.24 -34.67 -26.32
CA LEU A 56 28.87 -34.62 -27.64
C LEU A 56 30.39 -34.42 -27.56
N MET A 57 30.87 -33.57 -26.64
CA MET A 57 32.30 -33.33 -26.43
C MET A 57 33.02 -34.57 -25.88
N ASN A 58 32.40 -35.29 -24.95
CA ASN A 58 32.94 -36.54 -24.39
C ASN A 58 32.98 -37.65 -25.46
N GLU A 59 31.91 -37.81 -26.24
CA GLU A 59 31.86 -38.77 -27.34
C GLU A 59 32.94 -38.49 -28.39
N LYS A 60 33.07 -37.22 -28.81
CA LYS A 60 34.12 -36.78 -29.75
C LYS A 60 35.53 -37.12 -29.24
N CYS A 61 35.79 -37.00 -27.94
CA CYS A 61 37.11 -37.33 -27.37
C CYS A 61 37.40 -38.85 -27.32
N SER A 62 36.36 -39.68 -27.32
CA SER A 62 36.48 -41.15 -27.20
C SER A 62 36.68 -41.87 -28.54
N GLU A 63 36.19 -41.32 -29.65
CA GLU A 63 36.30 -41.94 -30.98
C GLU A 63 37.63 -41.57 -31.69
N LYS A 64 38.42 -42.59 -32.07
CA LYS A 64 39.54 -42.40 -33.02
C LYS A 64 39.01 -42.31 -34.47
N SER A 65 38.77 -41.08 -34.90
CA SER A 65 38.77 -40.54 -36.28
C SER A 65 37.91 -41.23 -37.35
N VAL A 66 36.84 -40.55 -37.74
CA VAL A 66 36.52 -40.32 -39.16
C VAL A 66 36.30 -38.81 -39.31
N LEU A 67 37.10 -38.14 -40.13
CA LEU A 67 37.09 -36.67 -40.31
C LEU A 67 35.70 -36.08 -40.63
N LEU A 68 34.80 -36.89 -41.18
CA LEU A 68 33.40 -36.55 -41.44
C LEU A 68 32.55 -36.49 -40.16
N LYS A 69 32.77 -37.40 -39.21
CA LYS A 69 32.10 -37.40 -37.89
C LYS A 69 32.51 -36.19 -37.05
N ASP A 70 33.80 -35.83 -37.07
CA ASP A 70 34.29 -34.65 -36.33
C ASP A 70 33.62 -33.35 -36.78
N LYS A 71 33.42 -33.17 -38.09
CA LYS A 71 32.71 -32.00 -38.65
C LYS A 71 31.24 -31.99 -38.26
N MET A 72 30.58 -33.15 -38.23
CA MET A 72 29.19 -33.25 -37.78
C MET A 72 29.06 -32.87 -36.30
N PHE A 73 29.95 -33.36 -35.43
CA PHE A 73 29.99 -32.96 -34.02
C PHE A 73 30.24 -31.46 -33.85
N ASP A 74 31.15 -30.86 -34.62
CA ASP A 74 31.42 -29.42 -34.55
C ASP A 74 30.23 -28.57 -35.01
N GLU A 75 29.50 -29.02 -36.04
CA GLU A 75 28.28 -28.36 -36.48
C GLU A 75 27.15 -28.46 -35.45
N GLU A 76 26.99 -29.62 -34.80
CA GLU A 76 25.98 -29.85 -33.77
C GLU A 76 26.28 -29.07 -32.48
N ILE A 77 27.55 -29.08 -32.02
CA ILE A 77 28.00 -28.25 -30.89
C ILE A 77 27.74 -26.77 -31.19
N ARG A 78 28.07 -26.29 -32.40
CA ARG A 78 27.80 -24.90 -32.79
C ARG A 78 26.31 -24.58 -32.80
N CYS A 79 25.47 -25.52 -33.23
CA CYS A 79 24.01 -25.37 -33.18
C CYS A 79 23.53 -25.17 -31.73
N HIS A 80 23.99 -26.01 -30.80
CA HIS A 80 23.63 -25.88 -29.38
C HIS A 80 24.18 -24.60 -28.74
N GLN A 81 25.41 -24.18 -29.08
CA GLN A 81 25.95 -22.90 -28.62
C GLN A 81 25.09 -21.70 -29.07
N ASN A 82 24.61 -21.72 -30.32
CA ASN A 82 23.72 -20.69 -30.84
C ASN A 82 22.36 -20.68 -30.09
N LEU A 83 21.81 -21.85 -29.79
CA LEU A 83 20.56 -21.98 -29.02
C LEU A 83 20.73 -21.47 -27.58
N ILE A 84 21.82 -21.83 -26.91
CA ILE A 84 22.15 -21.31 -25.56
C ILE A 84 22.24 -19.78 -25.59
N THR A 85 22.95 -19.21 -26.58
CA THR A 85 23.10 -17.76 -26.71
C THR A 85 21.73 -17.09 -26.91
N LYS A 86 20.88 -17.67 -27.76
CA LYS A 86 19.51 -17.19 -27.99
C LYS A 86 18.67 -17.21 -26.71
N TYR A 87 18.66 -18.32 -25.97
CA TYR A 87 17.86 -18.44 -24.74
C TYR A 87 18.40 -17.55 -23.61
N LYS A 88 19.73 -17.37 -23.50
CA LYS A 88 20.30 -16.38 -22.58
C LYS A 88 19.83 -14.96 -22.91
N GLY A 89 19.75 -14.60 -24.19
CA GLY A 89 19.18 -13.33 -24.63
C GLY A 89 17.71 -13.16 -24.20
N TYR A 90 16.90 -14.21 -24.30
CA TYR A 90 15.52 -14.17 -23.81
C TYR A 90 15.43 -14.07 -22.29
N ILE A 91 16.27 -14.77 -21.54
CA ILE A 91 16.33 -14.66 -20.07
C ILE A 91 16.61 -13.21 -19.67
N GLU A 92 17.63 -12.59 -20.27
CA GLU A 92 18.01 -11.20 -19.95
C GLU A 92 16.90 -10.21 -20.28
N SER A 93 16.26 -10.37 -21.44
CA SER A 93 15.11 -9.54 -21.81
C SER A 93 13.95 -9.65 -20.83
N ASN A 94 13.64 -10.85 -20.32
CA ASN A 94 12.55 -11.04 -19.36
C ASN A 94 12.92 -10.50 -17.96
N LYS A 95 14.19 -10.60 -17.54
CA LYS A 95 14.67 -9.96 -16.30
C LYS A 95 14.50 -8.46 -16.35
N LYS A 96 14.92 -7.82 -17.44
CA LYS A 96 14.75 -6.38 -17.65
C LYS A 96 13.28 -5.95 -17.60
N ASN A 97 12.38 -6.72 -18.21
CA ASN A 97 10.94 -6.44 -18.11
C ASN A 97 10.43 -6.55 -16.66
N MET A 98 10.92 -7.51 -15.88
CA MET A 98 10.55 -7.62 -14.46
C MET A 98 11.08 -6.43 -13.64
N GLU A 99 12.30 -5.98 -13.90
CA GLU A 99 12.87 -4.78 -13.24
C GLU A 99 12.03 -3.54 -13.56
N GLU A 100 11.67 -3.32 -14.83
CA GLU A 100 10.81 -2.23 -15.26
C GLU A 100 9.43 -2.28 -14.58
N LEU A 101 8.82 -3.48 -14.48
CA LEU A 101 7.56 -3.67 -13.76
C LEU A 101 7.70 -3.32 -12.27
N MET A 102 8.77 -3.77 -11.60
CA MET A 102 9.02 -3.48 -10.18
C MET A 102 9.20 -1.98 -9.93
N ASP A 103 9.96 -1.29 -10.78
CA ASP A 103 10.17 0.16 -10.68
C ASP A 103 8.86 0.93 -10.89
N GLU A 104 8.04 0.52 -11.86
CA GLU A 104 6.71 1.07 -12.05
C GLU A 104 5.83 0.88 -10.81
N GLU A 105 5.90 -0.29 -10.16
CA GLU A 105 5.10 -0.59 -8.97
C GLU A 105 5.56 0.21 -7.75
N TYR A 106 6.87 0.26 -7.48
CA TYR A 106 7.42 1.05 -6.37
C TYR A 106 7.19 2.56 -6.53
N SER A 107 7.06 3.06 -7.76
CA SER A 107 6.78 4.47 -8.03
C SER A 107 5.32 4.87 -7.76
N LYS A 108 4.40 3.91 -7.62
CA LYS A 108 2.98 4.19 -7.40
C LYS A 108 2.72 4.48 -5.92
N LYS A 109 2.02 5.58 -5.66
CA LYS A 109 1.49 5.87 -4.33
C LYS A 109 0.26 4.98 -4.07
N SER A 110 0.27 4.28 -2.95
CA SER A 110 -0.90 3.56 -2.45
C SER A 110 -2.05 4.50 -2.13
N VAL A 111 -3.30 4.05 -2.25
CA VAL A 111 -4.48 4.86 -1.91
C VAL A 111 -4.44 5.22 -0.42
N SER A 112 -4.28 6.50 -0.11
CA SER A 112 -4.21 7.02 1.25
C SER A 112 -5.62 7.32 1.78
N TRP A 113 -6.06 6.62 2.83
CA TRP A 113 -7.34 6.94 3.48
C TRP A 113 -7.34 8.35 4.11
N ILE A 114 -6.17 8.94 4.36
CA ILE A 114 -6.05 10.33 4.82
C ILE A 114 -6.47 11.27 3.70
N GLU A 115 -5.88 11.13 2.51
CA GLU A 115 -6.20 11.95 1.34
C GLU A 115 -7.65 11.71 0.85
N GLU A 116 -8.14 10.48 0.95
CA GLU A 116 -9.44 10.09 0.41
C GLU A 116 -10.62 10.27 1.39
N LEU A 117 -10.40 10.22 2.72
CA LEU A 117 -11.46 10.30 3.73
C LEU A 117 -11.25 11.46 4.71
N VAL A 118 -10.06 11.55 5.31
CA VAL A 118 -9.79 12.49 6.42
C VAL A 118 -9.70 13.93 5.92
N GLU A 119 -8.95 14.21 4.86
CA GLU A 119 -8.81 15.56 4.31
C GLU A 119 -10.15 16.12 3.79
N PRO A 120 -10.95 15.39 2.97
CA PRO A 120 -12.24 15.90 2.52
C PRO A 120 -13.19 16.20 3.69
N LEU A 121 -13.26 15.30 4.67
CA LEU A 121 -14.06 15.52 5.88
C LEU A 121 -13.57 16.75 6.66
N SER A 122 -12.26 16.88 6.86
CA SER A 122 -11.65 18.00 7.59
C SER A 122 -11.95 19.33 6.90
N ASN A 123 -11.90 19.39 5.58
CA ASN A 123 -12.20 20.60 4.81
C ASN A 123 -13.67 21.02 4.95
N GLU A 124 -14.63 20.10 4.89
CA GLU A 124 -16.06 20.42 5.06
C GLU A 124 -16.37 20.87 6.50
N LEU A 125 -15.79 20.21 7.51
CA LEU A 125 -15.93 20.61 8.91
C LEU A 125 -15.28 21.97 9.19
N LEU A 126 -14.11 22.24 8.59
CA LEU A 126 -13.43 23.53 8.69
C LEU A 126 -14.30 24.65 8.13
N LYS A 127 -14.89 24.43 6.96
CA LYS A 127 -15.80 25.40 6.33
C LYS A 127 -16.98 25.71 7.24
N LYS A 128 -17.64 24.68 7.78
CA LYS A 128 -18.74 24.87 8.73
C LYS A 128 -18.32 25.59 10.01
N LEU A 129 -17.15 25.26 10.57
CA LEU A 129 -16.61 25.94 11.76
C LEU A 129 -16.38 27.43 11.49
N ASN A 130 -15.78 27.77 10.35
CA ASN A 130 -15.49 29.16 9.98
C ASN A 130 -16.76 29.96 9.62
N GLU A 131 -17.84 29.29 9.18
CA GLU A 131 -19.14 29.93 8.95
C GLU A 131 -19.94 30.19 10.24
N SER A 132 -19.65 29.45 11.32
CA SER A 132 -20.48 29.42 12.54
C SER A 132 -19.80 29.92 13.82
N SER A 133 -18.50 30.21 13.78
CA SER A 133 -17.70 30.60 14.94
C SER A 133 -17.16 32.02 14.83
N ASP A 134 -16.86 32.61 15.98
CA ASP A 134 -16.21 33.92 16.07
C ASP A 134 -14.72 33.89 15.67
N PHE A 135 -14.17 32.70 15.46
CA PHE A 135 -12.78 32.49 15.07
C PHE A 135 -12.68 31.85 13.69
N ASN A 136 -11.66 32.27 12.94
CA ASN A 136 -11.17 31.47 11.82
C ASN A 136 -10.30 30.34 12.37
N TYR A 137 -10.58 29.13 11.92
CA TYR A 137 -9.82 27.92 12.21
C TYR A 137 -8.97 27.53 11.01
N ARG A 138 -7.89 26.83 11.33
CA ARG A 138 -7.16 25.91 10.46
C ARG A 138 -7.30 24.50 11.02
N TYR A 139 -6.99 23.47 10.25
CA TYR A 139 -6.86 22.11 10.79
C TYR A 139 -5.45 21.56 10.66
N ASP A 140 -5.13 20.61 11.54
CA ASP A 140 -3.92 19.80 11.50
C ASP A 140 -4.30 18.33 11.73
N VAL A 141 -3.66 17.41 11.01
CA VAL A 141 -3.92 15.98 11.09
C VAL A 141 -2.70 15.29 11.69
N ASN A 142 -2.86 14.77 12.90
CA ASN A 142 -1.82 14.01 13.57
C ASN A 142 -2.11 12.51 13.47
N ILE A 143 -1.11 11.76 13.01
CA ILE A 143 -1.15 10.31 12.85
C ILE A 143 0.04 9.73 13.61
N PRO A 144 -0.16 8.87 14.62
CA PRO A 144 0.94 8.23 15.33
C PRO A 144 1.79 7.41 14.35
N VAL A 145 3.10 7.67 14.34
CA VAL A 145 4.06 6.92 13.52
C VAL A 145 4.02 5.44 13.90
N GLY A 146 3.78 4.56 12.92
CA GLY A 146 3.86 3.10 13.09
C GLY A 146 2.58 2.39 13.53
N LEU A 147 1.45 3.09 13.69
CA LEU A 147 0.14 2.47 13.95
C LEU A 147 -0.86 2.86 12.86
N PRO A 148 -1.34 1.93 12.01
CA PRO A 148 -2.13 2.25 10.83
C PRO A 148 -3.57 2.76 11.10
N VAL A 149 -3.95 3.09 12.34
CA VAL A 149 -5.37 2.95 12.73
C VAL A 149 -5.95 4.13 13.51
N GLN A 150 -5.27 5.27 13.66
CA GLN A 150 -5.92 6.43 14.30
C GLN A 150 -5.45 7.74 13.70
N ALA A 151 -6.41 8.54 13.24
CA ALA A 151 -6.17 9.93 12.83
C ALA A 151 -6.78 10.86 13.87
N SER A 152 -6.03 11.87 14.27
CA SER A 152 -6.51 12.92 15.16
C SER A 152 -6.56 14.21 14.35
N ILE A 153 -7.76 14.74 14.12
CA ILE A 153 -7.96 16.02 13.46
C ILE A 153 -8.09 17.08 14.55
N TYR A 154 -7.20 18.08 14.53
CA TYR A 154 -7.23 19.24 15.41
C TYR A 154 -7.66 20.45 14.62
N PHE A 155 -8.73 21.12 15.04
CA PHE A 155 -9.14 22.42 14.52
C PHE A 155 -8.65 23.49 15.49
N ILE A 156 -7.73 24.32 15.01
CA ILE A 156 -6.96 25.27 15.79
C ILE A 156 -7.35 26.69 15.34
N PRO A 157 -7.77 27.58 16.23
CA PRO A 157 -7.97 28.98 15.89
C PRO A 157 -6.68 29.59 15.31
N GLU A 158 -6.77 30.38 14.23
CA GLU A 158 -5.59 30.92 13.53
C GLU A 158 -4.71 31.81 14.40
N HIS A 159 -5.29 32.44 15.43
CA HIS A 159 -4.53 33.26 16.38
C HIS A 159 -3.63 32.44 17.32
N MET A 160 -3.79 31.11 17.35
CA MET A 160 -2.97 30.17 18.15
C MET A 160 -1.85 29.57 17.30
N LYS A 161 -0.64 29.47 17.87
CA LYS A 161 0.53 28.98 17.14
C LYS A 161 0.54 27.46 17.03
N ASP A 162 0.15 26.76 18.10
CA ASP A 162 0.18 25.29 18.13
C ASP A 162 -0.95 24.70 19.00
N ILE A 163 -1.24 23.41 18.82
CA ILE A 163 -2.14 22.57 19.63
C ILE A 163 -1.67 22.52 21.09
N ALA A 164 -0.36 22.67 21.33
CA ALA A 164 0.24 22.70 22.65
C ALA A 164 0.00 24.01 23.42
N ASP A 165 -0.40 25.08 22.73
CA ASP A 165 -0.91 26.27 23.40
C ASP A 165 -2.24 25.86 24.03
N SER A 166 -2.27 25.78 25.36
CA SER A 166 -3.40 25.30 26.18
C SER A 166 -4.59 26.27 26.20
N GLY A 167 -4.90 26.84 25.06
CA GLY A 167 -5.93 27.85 24.88
C GLY A 167 -7.32 27.26 24.70
N VAL A 168 -8.28 28.05 25.15
CA VAL A 168 -9.71 27.85 24.93
C VAL A 168 -9.99 27.90 23.42
N GLY A 169 -10.74 26.93 22.90
CA GLY A 169 -11.26 26.96 21.53
C GLY A 169 -10.74 25.87 20.59
N VAL A 170 -9.67 25.13 20.94
CA VAL A 170 -9.23 24.00 20.11
C VAL A 170 -10.29 22.90 20.10
N LYS A 171 -10.71 22.48 18.90
CA LYS A 171 -11.65 21.36 18.72
C LYS A 171 -10.91 20.14 18.18
N LYS A 172 -11.31 18.94 18.60
CA LYS A 172 -10.61 17.70 18.24
C LYS A 172 -11.59 16.60 17.84
N LEU A 173 -11.23 15.85 16.79
CA LEU A 173 -11.95 14.66 16.36
C LEU A 173 -10.95 13.52 16.17
N PHE A 174 -11.14 12.46 16.96
CA PHE A 174 -10.34 11.24 16.84
C PHE A 174 -11.11 10.22 16.02
N LEU A 175 -10.52 9.79 14.91
CA LEU A 175 -11.09 8.84 13.97
C LEU A 175 -10.31 7.53 14.03
N ILE A 176 -11.05 6.43 14.14
CA ILE A 176 -10.53 5.06 14.19
C ILE A 176 -11.21 4.29 13.04
N PRO A 177 -10.49 3.92 11.97
CA PRO A 177 -11.05 3.11 10.91
C PRO A 177 -11.32 1.70 11.43
N ASN A 178 -12.56 1.25 11.30
CA ASN A 178 -13.01 -0.11 11.53
C ASN A 178 -13.22 -0.80 10.18
N LEU A 179 -12.11 -1.29 9.62
CA LEU A 179 -12.10 -1.91 8.30
C LEU A 179 -12.99 -3.16 8.24
N SER A 180 -13.11 -3.90 9.35
CA SER A 180 -13.94 -5.11 9.42
C SER A 180 -15.44 -4.82 9.25
N GLN A 181 -15.88 -3.63 9.68
CA GLN A 181 -17.28 -3.21 9.63
C GLN A 181 -17.55 -2.15 8.57
N ASN A 182 -16.54 -1.76 7.78
CA ASN A 182 -16.59 -0.66 6.82
C ASN A 182 -17.14 0.64 7.42
N LYS A 183 -16.65 1.00 8.61
CA LYS A 183 -17.04 2.21 9.33
C LYS A 183 -15.82 2.93 9.87
N ILE A 184 -15.98 4.20 10.19
CA ILE A 184 -15.06 4.93 11.07
C ILE A 184 -15.78 5.08 12.40
N ASP A 185 -15.10 4.72 13.46
CA ASP A 185 -15.52 4.99 14.83
C ASP A 185 -14.83 6.28 15.31
N TYR A 186 -15.41 6.95 16.30
CA TYR A 186 -14.81 8.10 16.96
C TYR A 186 -14.73 7.91 18.48
N LEU A 187 -13.78 8.60 19.12
CA LEU A 187 -13.68 8.62 20.58
C LEU A 187 -14.71 9.58 21.18
N THR A 188 -15.63 9.05 21.99
CA THR A 188 -16.79 9.78 22.55
C THR A 188 -16.46 10.67 23.76
N GLY A 189 -15.22 10.66 24.24
CA GLY A 189 -14.80 11.38 25.45
C GLY A 189 -15.25 10.74 26.77
N LYS A 190 -16.09 9.69 26.74
CA LYS A 190 -16.46 8.92 27.94
C LYS A 190 -15.32 8.01 28.34
N ILE A 191 -14.87 8.11 29.59
CA ILE A 191 -13.78 7.27 30.11
C ILE A 191 -14.26 5.82 30.25
N THR A 192 -13.53 4.88 29.66
CA THR A 192 -13.79 3.45 29.88
C THR A 192 -13.26 3.02 31.25
N PRO A 193 -14.00 2.16 31.98
CA PRO A 193 -13.52 1.60 33.23
C PRO A 193 -12.16 0.93 33.03
N ASN A 194 -11.24 1.15 33.97
CA ASN A 194 -9.91 0.56 33.92
C ASN A 194 -9.99 -0.97 33.99
N PRO A 195 -9.63 -1.71 32.93
CA PRO A 195 -9.74 -3.18 32.91
C PRO A 195 -8.58 -3.85 33.65
N TYR A 196 -7.52 -3.10 33.97
CA TYR A 196 -6.30 -3.65 34.54
C TYR A 196 -6.41 -3.77 36.07
N ARG A 197 -5.65 -4.71 36.63
CA ARG A 197 -5.59 -4.89 38.09
C ARG A 197 -4.76 -3.77 38.73
N LYS A 198 -5.27 -3.18 39.82
CA LYS A 198 -4.57 -2.18 40.65
C LYS A 198 -3.17 -2.69 41.03
N GLY A 199 -2.15 -1.89 40.78
CA GLY A 199 -0.74 -2.22 41.00
C GLY A 199 0.06 -2.58 39.75
N THR A 200 -0.60 -2.77 38.60
CA THR A 200 0.08 -2.97 37.31
C THR A 200 0.46 -1.64 36.66
N LYS A 201 1.53 -1.60 35.85
CA LYS A 201 1.91 -0.40 35.08
C LYS A 201 0.73 0.09 34.24
N SER A 202 0.03 -0.82 33.56
CA SER A 202 -1.15 -0.55 32.74
C SER A 202 -2.29 0.10 33.51
N TYR A 203 -2.50 -0.25 34.78
CA TYR A 203 -3.51 0.40 35.62
C TYR A 203 -3.24 1.88 35.83
N TYR A 204 -1.98 2.28 36.02
CA TYR A 204 -1.61 3.68 36.28
C TYR A 204 -1.50 4.54 35.02
N ILE A 205 -1.48 3.92 33.83
CA ILE A 205 -1.40 4.62 32.54
C ILE A 205 -2.67 4.44 31.70
N HIS A 206 -3.72 3.83 32.25
CA HIS A 206 -4.97 3.60 31.52
C HIS A 206 -5.73 4.91 31.35
N GLU A 207 -5.63 5.49 30.17
CA GLU A 207 -6.52 6.52 29.66
C GLU A 207 -7.11 5.99 28.35
N SER A 208 -8.28 5.38 28.44
CA SER A 208 -9.00 4.88 27.26
C SER A 208 -10.42 5.44 27.26
N PHE A 209 -10.87 5.86 26.09
CA PHE A 209 -12.19 6.43 25.88
C PHE A 209 -13.07 5.47 25.10
N ASP A 210 -14.36 5.52 25.35
CA ASP A 210 -15.35 4.70 24.68
C ASP A 210 -15.46 5.12 23.20
N THR A 211 -15.65 4.14 22.31
CA THR A 211 -15.75 4.35 20.87
C THR A 211 -17.20 4.21 20.41
N ALA A 212 -17.65 5.09 19.53
CA ALA A 212 -18.94 4.97 18.88
C ALA A 212 -18.81 5.15 17.36
N PRO A 213 -19.73 4.59 16.55
CA PRO A 213 -19.73 4.81 15.11
C PRO A 213 -19.85 6.30 14.79
N LEU A 214 -18.99 6.78 13.88
CA LEU A 214 -19.10 8.14 13.35
C LEU A 214 -20.43 8.25 12.57
N PRO A 215 -21.26 9.29 12.83
CA PRO A 215 -22.46 9.53 12.05
C PRO A 215 -22.16 9.72 10.56
N ASP A 216 -23.13 9.41 9.71
CA ASP A 216 -22.96 9.54 8.26
C ASP A 216 -23.10 11.01 7.78
N SER A 217 -23.89 11.81 8.50
CA SER A 217 -24.15 13.21 8.19
C SER A 217 -23.03 14.11 8.67
N ILE A 218 -22.55 15.02 7.80
CA ILE A 218 -21.58 16.06 8.18
C ILE A 218 -22.13 16.95 9.30
N ASP A 219 -23.43 17.23 9.32
CA ASP A 219 -24.05 18.05 10.38
C ASP A 219 -24.01 17.35 11.74
N ASP A 220 -24.23 16.04 11.77
CA ASP A 220 -24.16 15.27 13.02
C ASP A 220 -22.72 15.16 13.52
N ILE A 221 -21.74 15.01 12.61
CA ILE A 221 -20.32 15.04 12.95
C ILE A 221 -19.91 16.41 13.48
N PHE A 222 -20.42 17.49 12.88
CA PHE A 222 -20.19 18.84 13.34
C PHE A 222 -20.77 19.06 14.75
N ASN A 223 -21.95 18.53 15.05
CA ASN A 223 -22.54 18.60 16.40
C ASN A 223 -21.68 17.88 17.44
N ILE A 224 -21.05 16.75 17.07
CA ILE A 224 -20.09 16.05 17.95
C ILE A 224 -18.91 16.99 18.29
N LEU A 225 -18.34 17.68 17.30
CA LEU A 225 -17.25 18.65 17.51
C LEU A 225 -17.66 19.80 18.43
N GLN A 226 -18.91 20.27 18.36
CA GLN A 226 -19.38 21.34 19.23
C GLN A 226 -19.53 20.89 20.68
N SER A 227 -19.93 19.63 20.89
CA SER A 227 -20.12 19.03 22.23
C SER A 227 -18.83 18.61 22.94
N ALA A 228 -17.73 18.49 22.20
CA ALA A 228 -16.39 18.13 22.69
C ALA A 228 -15.56 19.35 23.14
#